data_AF-A0A3M7P2I9-F1
#
_entry.id   AF-A0A3M7P2I9-F1
#
_cell.length_a   1.000
_cell.length_b   1.000
_cell.length_c   1.000
_cell.angle_alpha   90.00
_cell.angle_beta   90.00
_cell.angle_gamma   90.00
#
_symmetry.space_group_name_H-M   'P 1'
#
loop_
_entity.id
_entity.type
_entity.pdbx_description
1 polymer ?
#
loop_
_entity_poly.entity_id
_entity_poly.type
_entity_poly.pdbx_seq_one_letter_code
_entity_poly.pdbx_strand_id
1 'polypeptide(L)'
;MMLFILLLFFFAQNTNADLSCPFESCSSTYNSSGCTILCESQDFPPKSQMIDNRIFKLSFTNLKNIPKDAFEGLKITTLEIECQNVEFVDEKAFSNVQKLDNLILSNVKNFSIFSDKIQILSNITLEFSVSNAGLTETSVVSFLESLKTWKKLKSLSITNNHLVHFKYDFNVFFHNLKTLTISHNSIEIFDIKCHNLSTLNIYNNQITKLDKEMLLNLP
;
A
#
# COMPACT_ATOMS: atom_id res chain seq x y z
N MET A 1 -12.05 33.18 -40.36
CA MET A 1 -11.35 33.73 -39.18
C MET A 1 -12.10 33.22 -37.96
N MET A 2 -11.39 32.42 -37.15
CA MET A 2 -11.88 31.61 -36.03
C MET A 2 -12.73 32.37 -35.01
N LEU A 3 -13.74 31.70 -34.46
CA LEU A 3 -13.82 31.58 -33.00
C LEU A 3 -14.53 30.25 -32.64
N PHE A 4 -13.73 29.22 -32.36
CA PHE A 4 -14.16 28.03 -31.65
C PHE A 4 -14.35 28.43 -30.19
N ILE A 5 -15.60 28.53 -29.74
CA ILE A 5 -15.92 28.65 -28.31
C ILE A 5 -15.77 27.24 -27.74
N LEU A 6 -14.60 26.96 -27.17
CA LEU A 6 -14.36 25.73 -26.41
C LEU A 6 -15.21 25.80 -25.14
N LEU A 7 -16.28 25.01 -25.11
CA LEU A 7 -17.02 24.70 -23.90
C LEU A 7 -16.09 23.88 -22.98
N LEU A 8 -15.42 24.56 -22.05
CA LEU A 8 -14.83 23.91 -20.88
C LEU A 8 -15.97 23.52 -19.95
N PHE A 9 -16.50 22.31 -20.14
CA PHE A 9 -17.27 21.64 -19.10
C PHE A 9 -16.32 21.32 -17.94
N PHE A 10 -16.21 22.25 -16.99
CA PHE A 10 -15.78 21.90 -15.64
C PHE A 10 -16.90 21.06 -15.03
N PHE A 11 -16.75 19.73 -15.02
CA PHE A 11 -17.40 18.93 -14.00
C PHE A 11 -16.74 19.30 -12.67
N ALA A 12 -17.24 20.37 -12.04
CA ALA A 12 -17.03 20.58 -10.63
C ALA A 12 -17.76 19.44 -9.91
N GLN A 13 -17.05 18.34 -9.67
CA GLN A 13 -17.41 17.52 -8.51
C GLN A 13 -17.30 18.47 -7.31
N ASN A 14 -18.38 18.59 -6.53
CA ASN A 14 -18.38 19.33 -5.27
C ASN A 14 -17.41 18.61 -4.31
N THR A 15 -16.12 18.81 -4.49
CA THR A 15 -15.10 18.32 -3.58
C THR A 15 -14.92 19.37 -2.49
N ASN A 16 -15.16 18.98 -1.25
CA ASN A 16 -14.75 19.77 -0.09
C ASN A 16 -13.22 19.67 -0.02
N ALA A 17 -12.53 20.46 -0.83
CA ALA A 17 -11.07 20.48 -0.89
C ALA A 17 -10.52 21.60 0.00
N ASP A 18 -9.60 21.26 0.89
CA ASP A 18 -8.85 22.23 1.68
C ASP A 18 -7.67 22.75 0.84
N LEU A 19 -7.60 24.06 0.64
CA LEU A 19 -6.56 24.71 -0.18
C LEU A 19 -5.15 24.59 0.41
N SER A 20 -5.02 24.15 1.67
CA SER A 20 -3.72 23.84 2.26
C SER A 20 -3.11 22.57 1.65
N CYS A 21 -3.92 21.72 1.02
CA CYS A 21 -3.56 20.39 0.54
C CYS A 21 -3.21 20.35 -0.95
N PRO A 22 -2.34 19.41 -1.37
CA PRO A 22 -1.75 19.40 -2.73
C PRO A 22 -2.65 18.99 -3.89
N PHE A 23 -3.88 18.53 -3.65
CA PHE A 23 -4.74 17.95 -4.68
C PHE A 23 -6.15 18.54 -4.59
N GLU A 24 -6.35 19.72 -5.19
CA GLU A 24 -7.62 20.47 -5.13
C GLU A 24 -8.80 19.75 -5.79
N SER A 25 -8.51 18.85 -6.74
CA SER A 25 -9.54 18.00 -7.38
C SER A 25 -9.98 16.82 -6.50
N CYS A 26 -9.40 16.66 -5.31
CA CYS A 26 -9.75 15.62 -4.36
C CYS A 26 -10.47 16.20 -3.15
N SER A 27 -11.29 15.38 -2.49
CA SER A 27 -11.84 15.76 -1.18
C SER A 27 -10.70 15.79 -0.15
N SER A 28 -10.61 16.85 0.64
CA SER A 28 -9.55 16.96 1.64
C SER A 28 -9.92 17.78 2.86
N THR A 29 -9.29 17.46 3.97
CA THR A 29 -9.34 18.23 5.22
C THR A 29 -7.92 18.44 5.75
N TYR A 30 -7.69 19.55 6.43
CA TYR A 30 -6.40 19.85 7.05
C TYR A 30 -6.54 20.03 8.56
N ASN A 31 -5.59 19.45 9.32
CA ASN A 31 -5.48 19.63 10.77
C ASN A 31 -4.00 19.63 11.20
N SER A 32 -3.74 19.56 12.51
CA SER A 32 -2.38 19.60 13.06
C SER A 32 -1.46 18.46 12.59
N SER A 33 -2.03 17.31 12.23
CA SER A 33 -1.33 16.14 11.69
C SER A 33 -1.03 16.24 10.18
N GLY A 34 -1.65 17.21 9.49
CA GLY A 34 -1.52 17.44 8.05
C GLY A 34 -2.81 17.11 7.29
N CYS A 35 -2.68 16.93 5.98
CA CYS A 35 -3.81 16.66 5.09
C CYS A 35 -4.35 15.23 5.22
N THR A 36 -5.68 15.09 5.17
CA THR A 36 -6.36 13.82 4.87
C THR A 36 -7.07 13.99 3.53
N ILE A 37 -6.69 13.20 2.53
CA ILE A 37 -7.06 13.39 1.13
C ILE A 37 -7.65 12.09 0.57
N LEU A 38 -8.80 12.20 -0.10
CA LEU A 38 -9.47 11.13 -0.82
C LEU A 38 -9.68 11.56 -2.29
N CYS A 39 -9.08 10.80 -3.20
CA CYS A 39 -9.14 11.01 -4.63
C CYS A 39 -9.90 9.86 -5.31
N GLU A 40 -11.03 10.17 -5.95
CA GLU A 40 -11.95 9.19 -6.57
C GLU A 40 -11.96 9.27 -8.10
N SER A 41 -10.82 9.64 -8.70
CA SER A 41 -10.65 9.83 -10.14
C SER A 41 -9.82 8.71 -10.78
N GLN A 42 -10.05 8.47 -12.07
CA GLN A 42 -9.19 7.62 -12.90
C GLN A 42 -7.85 8.29 -13.20
N ASP A 43 -7.87 9.61 -13.37
CA ASP A 43 -6.68 10.41 -13.63
C ASP A 43 -5.99 10.78 -12.33
N PHE A 44 -4.66 10.79 -12.36
CA PHE A 44 -3.89 11.28 -11.23
C PHE A 44 -4.13 12.78 -11.07
N PRO A 45 -4.51 13.26 -9.87
CA PRO A 45 -4.88 14.64 -9.65
C PRO A 45 -3.69 15.58 -9.91
N PRO A 46 -3.89 16.74 -10.54
CA PRO A 46 -2.85 17.73 -10.66
C PRO A 46 -2.42 18.21 -9.27
N LYS A 47 -1.11 18.32 -9.07
CA LYS A 47 -0.51 18.82 -7.84
C LYS A 47 -0.56 20.35 -7.84
N SER A 48 -1.29 20.94 -6.89
CA SER A 48 -1.36 22.38 -6.67
C SER A 48 -0.21 22.90 -5.81
N GLN A 49 -0.09 24.22 -5.73
CA GLN A 49 0.84 24.86 -4.81
C GLN A 49 0.30 24.72 -3.37
N MET A 50 0.84 23.77 -2.62
CA MET A 50 0.44 23.51 -1.23
C MET A 50 1.16 24.39 -0.22
N ILE A 51 0.51 24.68 0.90
CA ILE A 51 1.12 25.38 2.05
C ILE A 51 1.90 24.38 2.92
N ASP A 52 1.40 23.14 3.03
CA ASP A 52 2.01 22.07 3.82
C ASP A 52 2.10 20.77 3.00
N ASN A 53 3.26 20.12 3.04
CA ASN A 53 3.50 18.85 2.36
C ASN A 53 3.28 17.62 3.26
N ARG A 54 2.87 17.82 4.52
CA ARG A 54 2.50 16.75 5.44
C ARG A 54 1.11 16.22 5.10
N ILE A 55 1.04 14.94 4.81
CA ILE A 55 -0.19 14.22 4.52
C ILE A 55 -0.31 13.09 5.52
N PHE A 56 -1.30 13.19 6.41
CA PHE A 56 -1.59 12.13 7.36
C PHE A 56 -2.08 10.88 6.61
N LYS A 57 -3.04 11.04 5.69
CA LYS A 57 -3.57 9.96 4.87
C LYS A 57 -3.88 10.44 3.45
N LEU A 58 -3.38 9.71 2.46
CA LEU A 58 -3.67 9.91 1.03
C LEU A 58 -4.28 8.63 0.46
N SER A 59 -5.52 8.71 -0.01
CA SER A 59 -6.25 7.55 -0.54
C SER A 59 -6.68 7.77 -1.99
N PHE A 60 -6.50 6.74 -2.81
CA PHE A 60 -6.96 6.68 -4.18
C PHE A 60 -7.85 5.46 -4.39
N THR A 61 -9.09 5.64 -4.82
CA THR A 61 -10.07 4.53 -4.97
C THR A 61 -10.30 4.08 -6.41
N ASN A 62 -9.86 4.87 -7.40
CA ASN A 62 -10.19 4.61 -8.80
C ASN A 62 -9.07 4.90 -9.80
N LEU A 63 -7.83 5.07 -9.34
CA LEU A 63 -6.72 5.43 -10.23
C LEU A 63 -6.49 4.39 -11.31
N LYS A 64 -6.23 4.88 -12.52
CA LYS A 64 -5.81 4.06 -13.65
C LYS A 64 -4.30 4.06 -13.84
N ASN A 65 -3.68 5.23 -13.68
CA ASN A 65 -2.25 5.43 -13.93
C ASN A 65 -1.62 6.20 -12.78
N ILE A 66 -0.41 5.78 -12.38
CA ILE A 66 0.43 6.53 -11.44
C ILE A 66 1.62 7.11 -12.24
N PRO A 67 1.63 8.43 -12.51
CA PRO A 67 2.62 9.04 -13.38
C PRO A 67 3.98 9.19 -12.68
N LYS A 68 4.99 9.55 -13.46
CA LYS A 68 6.31 9.96 -12.96
C LYS A 68 6.19 11.05 -11.90
N ASP A 69 7.00 10.95 -10.84
CA ASP A 69 7.10 11.93 -9.75
C ASP A 69 5.76 12.23 -9.01
N ALA A 70 4.78 11.33 -9.13
CA ALA A 70 3.43 11.47 -8.56
C ALA A 70 3.42 11.91 -7.08
N PHE A 71 4.36 11.39 -6.29
CA PHE A 71 4.45 11.63 -4.85
C PHE A 71 5.69 12.44 -4.44
N GLU A 72 6.37 13.08 -5.39
CA GLU A 72 7.62 13.80 -5.14
C GLU A 72 7.46 14.87 -4.05
N GLY A 73 8.40 14.92 -3.12
CA GLY A 73 8.45 15.95 -2.09
C GLY A 73 7.37 15.85 -1.01
N LEU A 74 6.46 14.85 -1.08
CA LEU A 74 5.42 14.66 -0.09
C LEU A 74 5.94 13.93 1.15
N LYS A 75 5.42 14.31 2.32
CA LYS A 75 5.64 13.61 3.59
C LYS A 75 4.35 12.90 3.98
N ILE A 76 4.22 11.66 3.52
CA ILE A 76 3.00 10.86 3.70
C ILE A 76 3.17 9.98 4.93
N THR A 77 2.16 9.91 5.80
CA THR A 77 2.13 8.88 6.86
C THR A 77 1.47 7.61 6.34
N THR A 78 0.28 7.70 5.75
CA THR A 78 -0.40 6.56 5.12
C THR A 78 -0.73 6.84 3.66
N LEU A 79 -0.23 5.99 2.76
CA LEU A 79 -0.63 5.96 1.36
C LEU A 79 -1.47 4.71 1.11
N GLU A 80 -2.70 4.91 0.66
CA GLU A 80 -3.65 3.85 0.34
C GLU A 80 -4.05 3.93 -1.13
N ILE A 81 -3.87 2.83 -1.86
CA ILE A 81 -4.23 2.74 -3.27
C ILE A 81 -5.11 1.51 -3.46
N GLU A 82 -6.32 1.74 -3.95
CA GLU A 82 -7.19 0.70 -4.49
C GLU A 82 -6.77 0.41 -5.94
N CYS A 83 -6.11 -0.72 -6.11
CA CYS A 83 -5.45 -1.12 -7.34
C CYS A 83 -6.37 -1.80 -8.35
N GLN A 84 -7.69 -1.84 -8.11
CA GLN A 84 -8.65 -2.57 -8.95
C GLN A 84 -8.56 -2.16 -10.44
N ASN A 85 -8.26 -0.89 -10.69
CA ASN A 85 -8.22 -0.28 -12.02
C ASN A 85 -6.82 0.21 -12.42
N VAL A 86 -5.79 0.01 -11.58
CA VAL A 86 -4.44 0.48 -11.89
C VAL A 86 -3.85 -0.41 -12.99
N GLU A 87 -3.55 0.20 -14.13
CA GLU A 87 -2.97 -0.46 -15.31
C GLU A 87 -1.49 -0.12 -15.47
N PHE A 88 -1.07 1.08 -15.06
CA PHE A 88 0.30 1.56 -15.24
C PHE A 88 0.83 2.31 -14.02
N VAL A 89 2.09 2.03 -13.70
CA VAL A 89 2.87 2.73 -12.68
C VAL A 89 4.22 3.08 -13.29
N ASP A 90 4.51 4.37 -13.39
CA ASP A 90 5.78 4.85 -13.90
C ASP A 90 6.95 4.40 -13.02
N GLU A 91 8.11 4.12 -13.63
CA GLU A 91 9.32 3.70 -12.92
C GLU A 91 9.77 4.69 -11.83
N LYS A 92 9.45 5.97 -12.01
CA LYS A 92 9.80 7.06 -11.10
C LYS A 92 8.61 7.58 -10.31
N ALA A 93 7.47 6.89 -10.31
CA ALA A 93 6.26 7.32 -9.60
C ALA A 93 6.50 7.66 -8.11
N PHE A 94 7.35 6.89 -7.45
CA PHE A 94 7.68 7.02 -6.03
C PHE A 94 9.03 7.73 -5.76
N SER A 95 9.58 8.42 -6.76
CA SER A 95 10.83 9.18 -6.59
C SER A 95 10.65 10.32 -5.60
N ASN A 96 11.69 10.57 -4.79
CA ASN A 96 11.76 11.70 -3.87
C ASN A 96 10.59 11.83 -2.86
N VAL A 97 9.92 10.72 -2.52
CA VAL A 97 8.99 10.68 -1.38
C VAL A 97 9.79 10.91 -0.10
N GLN A 98 9.49 12.00 0.62
CA GLN A 98 10.31 12.43 1.76
C GLN A 98 10.02 11.61 3.02
N LYS A 99 8.81 11.07 3.13
CA LYS A 99 8.38 10.21 4.23
C LYS A 99 7.23 9.31 3.76
N LEU A 100 7.24 8.06 4.20
CA LEU A 100 6.13 7.12 4.09
C LEU A 100 6.20 6.15 5.27
N ASP A 101 5.20 6.13 6.16
CA ASP A 101 5.21 5.18 7.29
C ASP A 101 4.48 3.87 6.91
N ASN A 102 3.33 3.99 6.26
CA ASN A 102 2.45 2.87 5.93
C ASN A 102 2.01 2.93 4.45
N LEU A 103 2.28 1.85 3.72
CA LEU A 103 1.82 1.65 2.35
C LEU A 103 0.76 0.54 2.32
N ILE A 104 -0.42 0.87 1.80
CA ILE A 104 -1.55 -0.05 1.66
C ILE A 104 -1.90 -0.16 0.17
N LEU A 105 -1.78 -1.37 -0.37
CA LEU A 105 -2.22 -1.72 -1.72
C LEU A 105 -3.36 -2.73 -1.62
N SER A 106 -4.56 -2.32 -2.02
CA SER A 106 -5.77 -3.16 -1.97
C SER A 106 -6.22 -3.54 -3.38
N ASN A 107 -6.88 -4.69 -3.55
CA ASN A 107 -7.42 -5.12 -4.84
C ASN A 107 -6.36 -5.21 -5.95
N VAL A 108 -5.18 -5.76 -5.62
CA VAL A 108 -4.01 -5.80 -6.52
C VAL A 108 -4.12 -6.94 -7.55
N LYS A 109 -4.76 -6.67 -8.70
CA LYS A 109 -4.87 -7.69 -9.78
C LYS A 109 -3.53 -8.16 -10.32
N ASN A 110 -2.54 -7.28 -10.38
CA ASN A 110 -1.20 -7.59 -10.86
C ASN A 110 -0.13 -6.87 -10.03
N PHE A 111 0.49 -7.56 -9.10
CA PHE A 111 1.54 -6.97 -8.25
C PHE A 111 2.81 -6.60 -9.03
N SER A 112 3.06 -7.20 -10.20
CA SER A 112 4.30 -6.95 -10.97
C SER A 112 4.40 -5.52 -11.48
N ILE A 113 3.28 -4.79 -11.60
CA ILE A 113 3.31 -3.37 -11.99
C ILE A 113 3.90 -2.49 -10.86
N PHE A 114 3.82 -2.96 -9.61
CA PHE A 114 4.36 -2.27 -8.43
C PHE A 114 5.74 -2.79 -8.00
N SER A 115 6.01 -4.10 -8.16
CA SER A 115 7.11 -4.82 -7.46
C SER A 115 8.44 -4.06 -7.41
N ASP A 116 8.91 -3.58 -8.57
CA ASP A 116 10.21 -2.91 -8.68
C ASP A 116 10.10 -1.41 -8.35
N LYS A 117 8.93 -0.82 -8.58
CA LYS A 117 8.66 0.62 -8.45
C LYS A 117 8.63 1.04 -6.99
N ILE A 118 8.13 0.18 -6.12
CA ILE A 118 8.04 0.45 -4.68
C ILE A 118 9.36 0.17 -3.93
N GLN A 119 10.37 -0.42 -4.56
CA GLN A 119 11.64 -0.76 -3.90
C GLN A 119 12.36 0.48 -3.34
N ILE A 120 12.19 1.63 -3.98
CA ILE A 120 12.74 2.91 -3.50
C ILE A 120 12.19 3.30 -2.12
N LEU A 121 11.02 2.79 -1.74
CA LEU A 121 10.35 3.07 -0.46
C LEU A 121 10.82 2.16 0.69
N SER A 122 11.62 1.14 0.39
CA SER A 122 12.05 0.08 1.33
C SER A 122 12.76 0.60 2.59
N ASN A 123 13.44 1.74 2.49
CA ASN A 123 14.21 2.35 3.59
C ASN A 123 13.42 3.38 4.40
N ILE A 124 12.21 3.74 3.98
CA ILE A 124 11.37 4.73 4.69
C ILE A 124 10.10 4.10 5.26
N THR A 125 9.58 3.04 4.63
CA THR A 125 8.33 2.40 5.00
C THR A 125 8.49 1.45 6.19
N LEU A 126 7.60 1.54 7.16
CA LEU A 126 7.58 0.73 8.38
C LEU A 126 6.48 -0.33 8.34
N GLU A 127 5.41 -0.08 7.61
CA GLU A 127 4.25 -0.96 7.52
C GLU A 127 3.85 -1.14 6.05
N PHE A 128 3.62 -2.38 5.66
CA PHE A 128 3.17 -2.71 4.31
C PHE A 128 2.00 -3.68 4.37
N SER A 129 0.93 -3.31 3.68
CA SER A 129 -0.25 -4.14 3.54
C SER A 129 -0.54 -4.37 2.06
N VAL A 130 -0.74 -5.63 1.71
CA VAL A 130 -1.26 -6.05 0.42
C VAL A 130 -2.52 -6.88 0.63
N SER A 131 -3.58 -6.60 -0.11
CA SER A 131 -4.81 -7.40 -0.06
C SER A 131 -5.42 -7.66 -1.42
N ASN A 132 -6.17 -8.77 -1.53
CA ASN A 132 -6.82 -9.19 -2.77
C ASN A 132 -5.84 -9.22 -3.95
N ALA A 133 -4.65 -9.80 -3.72
CA ALA A 133 -3.57 -9.86 -4.69
C ALA A 133 -3.48 -11.19 -5.44
N GLY A 134 -4.43 -12.08 -5.21
CA GLY A 134 -4.43 -13.43 -5.78
C GLY A 134 -3.23 -14.28 -5.34
N LEU A 135 -2.61 -13.95 -4.20
CA LEU A 135 -1.43 -14.67 -3.74
C LEU A 135 -1.80 -16.09 -3.33
N THR A 136 -1.01 -17.04 -3.82
CA THR A 136 -1.11 -18.47 -3.53
C THR A 136 0.20 -18.95 -2.90
N GLU A 137 0.27 -20.23 -2.53
CA GLU A 137 1.49 -20.84 -1.97
C GLU A 137 2.70 -20.71 -2.90
N THR A 138 2.48 -20.77 -4.22
CA THR A 138 3.56 -20.72 -5.21
C THR A 138 4.06 -19.30 -5.47
N SER A 139 3.23 -18.28 -5.22
CA SER A 139 3.56 -16.88 -5.51
C SER A 139 3.90 -16.07 -4.26
N VAL A 140 3.48 -16.49 -3.07
CA VAL A 140 3.72 -15.72 -1.84
C VAL A 140 5.20 -15.66 -1.47
N VAL A 141 5.97 -16.72 -1.75
CA VAL A 141 7.41 -16.75 -1.48
C VAL A 141 8.14 -15.74 -2.38
N SER A 142 7.86 -15.73 -3.68
CA SER A 142 8.48 -14.76 -4.60
C SER A 142 8.06 -13.32 -4.30
N PHE A 143 6.79 -13.11 -3.91
CA PHE A 143 6.33 -11.83 -3.38
C PHE A 143 7.16 -11.39 -2.16
N LEU A 144 7.32 -12.25 -1.16
CA LEU A 144 8.11 -11.94 0.04
C LEU A 144 9.59 -11.69 -0.29
N GLU A 145 10.18 -12.46 -1.19
CA GLU A 145 11.55 -12.25 -1.67
C GLU A 145 11.73 -10.93 -2.41
N SER A 146 10.70 -10.47 -3.12
CA SER A 146 10.72 -9.13 -3.75
C SER A 146 10.83 -8.00 -2.72
N LEU A 147 10.46 -8.26 -1.46
CA LEU A 147 10.53 -7.30 -0.36
C LEU A 147 11.81 -7.44 0.48
N LYS A 148 12.79 -8.25 0.07
CA LYS A 148 14.02 -8.51 0.87
C LYS A 148 14.85 -7.28 1.26
N THR A 149 14.65 -6.16 0.56
CA THR A 149 15.32 -4.87 0.83
C THR A 149 14.64 -4.06 1.94
N TRP A 150 13.40 -4.42 2.34
CA TRP A 150 12.55 -3.71 3.29
C TRP A 150 12.93 -3.99 4.75
N LYS A 151 14.20 -3.77 5.07
CA LYS A 151 14.80 -4.15 6.37
C LYS A 151 14.21 -3.39 7.56
N LYS A 152 13.54 -2.26 7.35
CA LYS A 152 12.90 -1.47 8.41
C LYS A 152 11.46 -1.90 8.71
N LEU A 153 10.90 -2.81 7.91
CA LEU A 153 9.52 -3.24 8.04
C LEU A 153 9.27 -3.85 9.43
N LYS A 154 8.27 -3.30 10.12
CA LYS A 154 7.80 -3.73 11.45
C LYS A 154 6.47 -4.46 11.38
N SER A 155 5.62 -4.11 10.40
CA SER A 155 4.33 -4.73 10.19
C SER A 155 4.17 -5.16 8.74
N LEU A 156 3.77 -6.41 8.53
CA LEU A 156 3.41 -6.95 7.22
C LEU A 156 2.01 -7.55 7.28
N SER A 157 1.18 -7.17 6.32
CA SER A 157 -0.18 -7.67 6.17
C SER A 157 -0.38 -8.23 4.77
N ILE A 158 -0.81 -9.49 4.69
CA ILE A 158 -1.12 -10.23 3.45
C ILE A 158 -2.52 -10.83 3.61
N THR A 159 -3.55 -10.01 3.48
CA THR A 159 -4.94 -10.37 3.81
C THR A 159 -5.78 -10.59 2.58
N ASN A 160 -6.86 -11.37 2.70
CA ASN A 160 -7.79 -11.63 1.59
C ASN A 160 -7.04 -12.18 0.36
N ASN A 161 -6.29 -13.26 0.56
CA ASN A 161 -5.60 -13.99 -0.51
C ASN A 161 -6.03 -15.47 -0.48
N HIS A 162 -5.35 -16.32 -1.25
CA HIS A 162 -5.70 -17.72 -1.45
C HIS A 162 -4.63 -18.66 -0.87
N LEU A 163 -4.07 -18.30 0.29
CA LEU A 163 -3.09 -19.13 0.98
C LEU A 163 -3.81 -20.31 1.68
N VAL A 164 -3.37 -21.54 1.44
CA VAL A 164 -3.87 -22.75 2.10
C VAL A 164 -2.82 -23.33 3.04
N HIS A 165 -1.57 -23.38 2.61
CA HIS A 165 -0.39 -23.62 3.43
C HIS A 165 0.50 -22.38 3.42
N PHE A 166 1.01 -21.99 4.59
CA PHE A 166 1.90 -20.83 4.67
C PHE A 166 3.20 -21.16 5.38
N LYS A 167 4.29 -21.19 4.62
CA LYS A 167 5.63 -21.48 5.15
C LYS A 167 6.61 -20.41 4.72
N TYR A 168 7.26 -19.75 5.69
CA TYR A 168 8.28 -18.76 5.40
C TYR A 168 9.21 -18.50 6.60
N ASP A 169 10.49 -18.26 6.30
CA ASP A 169 11.48 -17.84 7.30
C ASP A 169 11.70 -16.32 7.22
N PHE A 170 11.00 -15.58 8.07
CA PHE A 170 11.12 -14.13 8.14
C PHE A 170 12.44 -13.68 8.75
N ASN A 171 13.17 -14.55 9.45
CA ASN A 171 14.45 -14.20 10.05
C ASN A 171 15.54 -13.97 9.00
N VAL A 172 15.34 -14.38 7.74
CA VAL A 172 16.32 -14.19 6.66
C VAL A 172 16.46 -12.72 6.27
N PHE A 173 15.34 -12.00 6.13
CA PHE A 173 15.34 -10.62 5.62
C PHE A 173 14.60 -9.62 6.51
N PHE A 174 13.63 -10.06 7.31
CA PHE A 174 12.69 -9.20 8.05
C PHE A 174 13.03 -9.16 9.55
N HIS A 175 14.27 -8.84 9.89
CA HIS A 175 14.76 -8.88 11.27
C HIS A 175 13.99 -7.96 12.24
N ASN A 176 13.32 -6.92 11.74
CA ASN A 176 12.56 -5.97 12.54
C ASN A 176 11.05 -6.25 12.61
N LEU A 177 10.58 -7.33 11.98
CA LEU A 177 9.15 -7.64 11.91
C LEU A 177 8.62 -7.98 13.32
N LYS A 178 7.57 -7.26 13.72
CA LYS A 178 6.86 -7.40 14.99
C LYS A 178 5.42 -7.85 14.80
N THR A 179 4.80 -7.46 13.68
CA THR A 179 3.41 -7.79 13.40
C THR A 179 3.30 -8.48 12.06
N LEU A 180 2.65 -9.64 12.03
CA LEU A 180 2.30 -10.38 10.83
C LEU A 180 0.80 -10.63 10.82
N THR A 181 0.12 -10.14 9.79
CA THR A 181 -1.30 -10.40 9.56
C THR A 181 -1.47 -11.19 8.27
N ILE A 182 -2.04 -12.38 8.37
CA ILE A 182 -2.37 -13.28 7.27
C ILE A 182 -3.84 -13.74 7.38
N SER A 183 -4.68 -12.88 7.94
CA SER A 183 -6.12 -13.12 8.10
C SER A 183 -6.86 -13.12 6.77
N HIS A 184 -8.08 -13.69 6.76
CA HIS A 184 -8.88 -13.84 5.54
C HIS A 184 -8.14 -14.59 4.43
N ASN A 185 -7.54 -15.73 4.77
CA ASN A 185 -7.03 -16.66 3.79
C ASN A 185 -7.79 -17.99 3.95
N SER A 186 -7.27 -19.07 3.37
CA SER A 186 -7.79 -20.42 3.55
C SER A 186 -6.77 -21.29 4.28
N ILE A 187 -5.97 -20.70 5.17
CA ILE A 187 -4.82 -21.38 5.77
C ILE A 187 -5.32 -22.52 6.67
N GLU A 188 -4.85 -23.73 6.40
CA GLU A 188 -5.09 -24.92 7.23
C GLU A 188 -3.90 -25.16 8.18
N ILE A 189 -2.68 -24.97 7.68
CA ILE A 189 -1.42 -25.14 8.44
C ILE A 189 -0.40 -24.07 8.06
N PHE A 190 0.44 -23.67 9.02
CA PHE A 190 1.54 -22.75 8.80
C PHE A 190 2.83 -23.18 9.51
N ASP A 191 3.97 -22.80 8.93
CA ASP A 191 5.33 -22.94 9.48
C ASP A 191 6.06 -21.60 9.30
N ILE A 192 5.94 -20.73 10.30
CA ILE A 192 6.48 -19.37 10.29
C ILE A 192 7.66 -19.31 11.25
N LYS A 193 8.82 -18.93 10.74
CA LYS A 193 9.97 -18.61 11.58
C LYS A 193 10.11 -17.11 11.70
N CYS A 194 9.86 -16.57 12.89
CA CYS A 194 9.97 -15.13 13.14
C CYS A 194 10.22 -14.86 14.63
N HIS A 195 11.48 -14.82 15.04
CA HIS A 195 11.85 -14.73 16.47
C HIS A 195 11.53 -13.39 17.13
N ASN A 196 11.28 -12.36 16.32
CA ASN A 196 10.98 -11.01 16.81
C ASN A 196 9.49 -10.70 16.84
N LEU A 197 8.63 -11.62 16.39
CA LEU A 197 7.20 -11.40 16.29
C LEU A 197 6.58 -11.13 17.66
N SER A 198 5.66 -10.19 17.73
CA SER A 198 4.89 -9.87 18.95
C SER A 198 3.40 -10.03 18.71
N THR A 199 2.97 -10.00 17.45
CA THR A 199 1.58 -10.18 17.08
C THR A 199 1.49 -11.00 15.80
N LEU A 200 0.84 -12.15 15.90
CA LEU A 200 0.42 -12.96 14.77
C LEU A 200 -1.09 -12.89 14.67
N ASN A 201 -1.60 -12.41 13.54
CA ASN A 201 -3.01 -12.38 13.27
C ASN A 201 -3.37 -13.33 12.12
N ILE A 202 -4.13 -14.37 12.47
CA ILE A 202 -4.55 -15.47 11.60
C ILE A 202 -6.09 -15.62 11.57
N TYR A 203 -6.86 -14.62 12.00
CA TYR A 203 -8.33 -14.76 12.06
C TYR A 203 -8.93 -14.99 10.66
N ASN A 204 -10.09 -15.66 10.61
CA ASN A 204 -10.77 -16.02 9.36
C ASN A 204 -9.87 -16.82 8.40
N ASN A 205 -9.42 -17.98 8.88
CA ASN A 205 -8.71 -19.01 8.16
C ASN A 205 -9.39 -20.37 8.42
N GLN A 206 -8.86 -21.47 7.87
CA GLN A 206 -9.42 -22.81 7.99
C GLN A 206 -8.69 -23.69 9.01
N ILE A 207 -7.98 -23.07 9.96
CA ILE A 207 -7.24 -23.77 11.01
C ILE A 207 -8.23 -24.43 11.98
N THR A 208 -8.37 -25.75 11.90
CA THR A 208 -9.26 -26.53 12.79
C THR A 208 -8.61 -26.85 14.14
N LYS A 209 -7.28 -26.86 14.19
CA LYS A 209 -6.49 -27.17 15.38
C LYS A 209 -5.16 -26.42 15.33
N LEU A 210 -4.70 -25.94 16.48
CA LEU A 210 -3.35 -25.40 16.64
C LEU A 210 -2.42 -26.50 17.14
N ASP A 211 -1.43 -26.84 16.33
CA ASP A 211 -0.46 -27.88 16.62
C ASP A 211 0.81 -27.25 17.19
N LYS A 212 1.50 -27.97 18.08
CA LYS A 212 2.76 -27.51 18.68
C LYS A 212 3.79 -27.10 17.63
N GLU A 213 3.87 -27.86 16.53
CA GLU A 213 4.81 -27.61 15.43
C GLU A 213 4.57 -26.27 14.74
N MET A 214 3.31 -25.82 14.63
CA MET A 214 2.95 -24.53 14.03
C MET A 214 3.48 -23.35 14.87
N LEU A 215 3.59 -23.54 16.18
CA LEU A 215 4.00 -22.50 17.13
C LEU A 215 5.49 -22.58 17.48
N LEU A 216 6.19 -23.66 17.10
CA LEU A 216 7.55 -23.96 17.56
C LEU A 216 8.58 -22.86 17.26
N ASN A 217 8.41 -22.17 16.13
CA ASN A 217 9.36 -21.16 15.63
C ASN A 217 8.89 -19.71 15.87
N LEU A 218 7.81 -19.55 16.64
CA LEU A 218 7.35 -18.27 17.16
C LEU A 218 7.98 -18.03 18.55
N PRO A 219 8.14 -16.77 18.98
CA PRO A 219 8.76 -16.43 20.26
C PRO A 219 7.89 -16.74 21.48
#